data_AF-A0A8T2FLG1-F1
#
_entry.id   AF-A0A8T2FLG1-F1
#
_cell.length_a   1.000
_cell.length_b   1.000
_cell.length_c   1.000
_cell.angle_alpha   90.00
_cell.angle_beta   90.00
_cell.angle_gamma   90.00
#
_symmetry.space_group_name_H-M   'P 1'
#
loop_
_entity.id
_entity.type
_entity.pdbx_description
1 polymer ?
#
loop_
_entity_poly.entity_id
_entity_poly.type
_entity_poly.pdbx_seq_one_letter_code
_entity_poly.pdbx_strand_id
1 'polypeptide(L)'
;MAMMRGILAARKILTSKAASTPKGFLAVYVGESQKKRYMVPVSFLNQPSFQALLSTAEEEFGFDHPMGGLTIPCPEDTFVAAASQL
;
A
#
# COMPACT_ATOMS: atom_id res chain seq x y z
N MET A 1 8.64 32.00 -12.30
CA MET A 1 7.52 31.36 -11.57
C MET A 1 6.80 30.42 -12.51
N ALA A 2 7.03 29.11 -12.39
CA ALA A 2 6.28 28.10 -13.12
C ALA A 2 5.58 27.21 -12.09
N MET A 3 4.26 27.40 -11.92
CA MET A 3 3.42 26.50 -11.13
C MET A 3 3.30 25.18 -11.90
N MET A 4 4.14 24.20 -11.59
CA MET A 4 3.97 22.84 -12.11
C MET A 4 2.83 22.18 -11.34
N ARG A 5 1.64 22.30 -11.94
CA ARG A 5 0.46 21.44 -11.85
C ARG A 5 0.63 20.24 -10.91
N GLY A 6 0.09 20.38 -9.70
CA GLY A 6 -0.09 19.26 -8.78
C GLY A 6 -0.95 18.18 -9.44
N ILE A 7 -0.37 17.00 -9.66
CA ILE A 7 -1.10 15.81 -10.08
C ILE A 7 -1.66 15.17 -8.81
N LEU A 8 -2.80 15.68 -8.35
CA LEU A 8 -3.63 15.00 -7.36
C LEU A 8 -4.31 13.78 -8.02
N ALA A 9 -3.59 12.68 -8.18
CA ALA A 9 -4.14 11.43 -8.71
C ALA A 9 -3.85 10.22 -7.81
N ALA A 10 -3.82 10.42 -6.49
CA ALA A 10 -3.85 9.35 -5.49
C ALA A 10 -5.25 9.18 -4.86
N ARG A 11 -6.34 9.50 -5.58
CA ARG A 11 -7.73 9.32 -5.11
C ARG A 11 -8.52 8.30 -5.93
N LYS A 12 -7.87 7.22 -6.36
CA LYS A 12 -8.55 6.02 -6.85
C LYS A 12 -8.02 4.77 -6.13
N ILE A 13 -8.08 4.78 -4.81
CA ILE A 13 -8.09 3.54 -4.02
C ILE A 13 -9.46 2.89 -4.29
N LEU A 14 -9.56 2.23 -5.44
CA LEU A 14 -10.75 1.52 -5.85
C LEU A 14 -10.85 0.25 -5.02
N THR A 15 -11.68 0.32 -4.00
CA THR A 15 -12.52 -0.80 -3.58
C THR A 15 -13.16 -1.40 -4.84
N SER A 16 -12.51 -2.38 -5.45
CA SER A 16 -13.07 -3.17 -6.54
C SER A 16 -13.31 -4.59 -6.04
N LYS A 17 -14.59 -4.93 -6.02
CA LYS A 17 -15.13 -6.26 -5.79
C LYS A 17 -14.48 -7.21 -6.83
N ALA A 18 -13.72 -8.19 -6.33
CA ALA A 18 -13.15 -9.35 -7.01
C ALA A 18 -12.91 -9.24 -8.53
N ALA A 19 -11.63 -9.08 -8.94
CA ALA A 19 -10.95 -9.94 -9.92
C ALA A 19 -9.74 -9.19 -10.52
N SER A 20 -8.54 -9.72 -10.29
CA SER A 20 -7.25 -9.28 -10.84
C SER A 20 -6.71 -7.91 -10.36
N THR A 21 -5.57 -7.96 -9.67
CA THR A 21 -4.73 -6.78 -9.50
C THR A 21 -4.14 -6.44 -10.88
N PRO A 22 -4.34 -5.21 -11.38
CA PRO A 22 -3.80 -4.81 -12.68
C PRO A 22 -2.28 -4.90 -12.66
N LYS A 23 -1.69 -5.20 -13.81
CA LYS A 23 -0.23 -5.27 -13.95
C LYS A 23 0.40 -3.97 -13.49
N GLY A 24 1.48 -4.07 -12.72
CA GLY A 24 2.16 -2.92 -12.13
C GLY A 24 1.55 -2.44 -10.81
N PHE A 25 0.56 -3.13 -10.25
CA PHE A 25 0.04 -2.87 -8.91
C PHE A 25 0.14 -4.11 -8.02
N LEU A 26 0.25 -3.88 -6.73
CA LEU A 26 0.26 -4.86 -5.65
C LEU A 26 -0.96 -4.64 -4.76
N ALA A 27 -1.59 -5.73 -4.33
CA ALA A 27 -2.64 -5.67 -3.32
C ALA A 27 -2.01 -5.71 -1.92
N VAL A 28 -2.29 -4.67 -1.12
CA VAL A 28 -1.79 -4.53 0.25
C VAL A 28 -2.97 -4.47 1.20
N TYR A 29 -2.94 -5.28 2.24
CA TYR A 29 -3.94 -5.33 3.29
C TYR A 29 -3.40 -4.59 4.52
N VAL A 30 -4.11 -3.55 4.94
CA VAL A 30 -3.68 -2.67 6.03
C VAL A 30 -4.75 -2.65 7.12
N GLY A 31 -4.32 -2.67 8.37
CA GLY A 31 -5.17 -2.58 9.55
C GLY A 31 -5.04 -3.80 10.46
N GLU A 32 -5.10 -3.54 11.76
CA GLU A 32 -4.97 -4.55 12.83
C GLU A 32 -6.23 -5.42 12.95
N SER A 33 -7.40 -4.79 13.13
CA SER A 33 -8.68 -5.49 13.32
C SER A 33 -9.51 -5.63 12.05
N GLN A 34 -9.54 -4.60 11.21
CA GLN A 34 -10.25 -4.61 9.93
C GLN A 34 -9.26 -4.35 8.81
N LYS A 35 -8.86 -5.44 8.15
CA LYS A 35 -7.92 -5.39 7.02
C LYS A 35 -8.60 -4.81 5.79
N LYS A 36 -8.17 -3.64 5.37
CA LYS A 36 -8.66 -2.95 4.17
C LYS A 36 -7.65 -3.12 3.04
N ARG A 37 -8.17 -3.41 1.85
CA ARG A 37 -7.36 -3.65 0.65
C ARG A 37 -7.04 -2.34 -0.07
N TYR A 38 -5.75 -2.08 -0.25
CA TYR A 38 -5.20 -1.01 -1.07
C TYR A 38 -4.51 -1.59 -2.30
N MET A 39 -4.50 -0.81 -3.38
CA MET A 39 -3.76 -1.13 -4.59
C MET A 39 -2.62 -0.14 -4.72
N VAL A 40 -1.40 -0.62 -4.58
CA VAL A 40 -0.20 0.20 -4.57
C VAL A 40 0.60 -0.06 -5.84
N PRO A 41 1.06 0.94 -6.59
CA PRO A 41 1.96 0.73 -7.71
C PRO A 41 3.23 0.00 -7.27
N VAL A 42 3.74 -0.93 -8.07
CA VAL A 42 4.99 -1.67 -7.75
C VAL A 42 6.20 -0.76 -7.59
N SER A 43 6.17 0.44 -8.18
CA SER A 43 7.21 1.47 -8.00
C SER A 43 7.37 1.92 -6.54
N PHE A 44 6.36 1.71 -5.69
CA PHE A 44 6.42 2.06 -4.26
C PHE A 44 7.35 1.11 -3.50
N LEU A 45 7.57 -0.11 -3.98
CA LEU A 45 8.47 -1.08 -3.35
C LEU A 45 9.93 -0.60 -3.31
N ASN A 46 10.29 0.36 -4.18
CA ASN A 46 11.62 0.97 -4.22
C ASN A 46 11.76 2.17 -3.27
N GLN A 47 10.69 2.60 -2.61
CA GLN A 47 10.72 3.73 -1.69
C GLN A 47 11.18 3.29 -0.30
N PRO A 48 12.16 3.97 0.32
CA PRO A 48 12.70 3.54 1.61
C PRO A 48 11.66 3.55 2.73
N SER A 49 10.69 4.47 2.69
CA SER A 49 9.57 4.51 3.63
C SER A 49 8.68 3.27 3.52
N PHE A 50 8.46 2.78 2.30
CA PHE A 50 7.68 1.57 2.06
C PHE A 50 8.47 0.31 2.44
N GLN A 51 9.77 0.29 2.20
CA GLN A 51 10.65 -0.81 2.62
C GLN A 51 10.70 -0.98 4.13
N ALA A 52 10.67 0.12 4.89
CA ALA A 52 10.54 0.04 6.34
C ALA A 52 9.23 -0.65 6.77
N LEU A 53 8.11 -0.34 6.11
CA LEU A 53 6.82 -1.02 6.36
C LEU A 53 6.86 -2.51 5.97
N LEU A 54 7.57 -2.85 4.89
CA LEU A 54 7.77 -4.24 4.48
C LEU A 54 8.59 -5.03 5.48
N SER A 55 9.66 -4.45 6.03
CA SER A 55 10.48 -5.08 7.08
C SER A 55 9.62 -5.42 8.29
N THR A 56 8.80 -4.48 8.75
CA THR A 56 7.89 -4.73 9.88
C THR A 56 6.87 -5.82 9.56
N ALA A 57 6.35 -5.86 8.33
CA ALA A 57 5.44 -6.90 7.89
C ALA A 57 6.11 -8.29 7.83
N GLU A 58 7.38 -8.36 7.42
CA GLU A 58 8.18 -9.58 7.41
C GLU A 58 8.50 -10.05 8.84
N GLU A 59 8.80 -9.15 9.77
CA GLU A 59 9.07 -9.52 11.17
C GLU A 59 7.83 -10.14 11.85
N GLU A 60 6.62 -9.63 11.54
CA GLU A 60 5.36 -10.08 12.16
C GLU A 60 4.74 -11.31 11.45
N PHE A 61 4.76 -11.33 10.12
CA PHE A 61 4.07 -12.37 9.32
C PHE A 61 5.02 -13.27 8.53
N GLY A 62 6.31 -12.95 8.46
CA GLY A 62 7.25 -13.61 7.56
C GLY A 62 6.79 -13.52 6.11
N PHE A 63 6.73 -14.68 5.45
CA PHE A 63 6.19 -14.83 4.10
C PHE A 63 4.76 -15.41 4.08
N ASP A 64 4.20 -15.77 5.23
CA ASP A 64 2.90 -16.43 5.33
C ASP A 64 1.80 -15.40 5.59
N HIS A 65 1.25 -14.87 4.51
CA HIS A 65 0.14 -13.92 4.58
C HIS A 65 -1.19 -14.63 4.31
N PRO A 66 -2.10 -14.71 5.30
CA PRO A 66 -3.33 -15.51 5.20
C PRO A 66 -4.32 -15.01 4.14
N MET A 67 -4.16 -13.76 3.66
CA MET A 67 -5.02 -13.18 2.61
C MET A 67 -4.45 -13.33 1.19
N GLY A 68 -3.34 -14.08 1.02
CA GLY A 68 -2.71 -14.31 -0.28
C GLY A 68 -2.07 -13.06 -0.91
N GLY A 69 -1.90 -11.99 -0.14
CA GLY A 69 -1.25 -10.75 -0.53
C GLY A 69 -0.57 -10.08 0.66
N LEU A 70 0.24 -9.06 0.39
CA LEU A 70 1.04 -8.38 1.41
C LEU A 70 0.15 -7.81 2.50
N THR A 71 0.39 -8.19 3.75
CA THR A 71 -0.33 -7.65 4.91
C THR A 71 0.62 -6.80 5.72
N ILE A 72 0.28 -5.53 5.93
CA ILE A 72 1.09 -4.61 6.75
C ILE A 72 0.37 -4.38 8.08
N PRO A 73 0.98 -4.77 9.22
CA PRO A 73 0.42 -4.54 10.55
C PRO A 73 0.70 -3.11 10.98
N CYS A 74 0.03 -2.15 10.34
CA CYS A 74 0.06 -0.77 10.79
C CYS A 74 -1.34 -0.14 10.74
N PRO A 75 -1.55 0.94 11.53
CA PRO A 75 -2.75 1.74 11.42
C PRO A 75 -2.93 2.28 9.99
N GLU A 76 -4.19 2.36 9.53
CA GLU A 76 -4.53 2.90 8.21
C GLU A 76 -3.91 4.29 8.01
N ASP A 77 -3.95 5.14 9.05
CA ASP A 77 -3.42 6.51 8.99
C ASP A 77 -1.91 6.55 8.73
N THR A 78 -1.14 5.63 9.34
CA THR A 78 0.32 5.53 9.14
C THR A 78 0.63 5.11 7.71
N PHE A 79 -0.11 4.13 7.18
CA PHE A 79 0.05 3.69 5.80
C PHE A 79 -0.29 4.80 4.80
N VAL A 80 -1.41 5.49 5.01
CA VAL A 80 -1.83 6.60 4.14
C VAL A 80 -0.84 7.75 4.21
N ALA A 81 -0.30 8.08 5.39
CA ALA A 81 0.74 9.09 5.52
C ALA A 81 2.01 8.71 4.76
N ALA A 82 2.48 7.47 4.88
CA ALA A 82 3.63 6.97 4.14
C ALA A 82 3.39 6.94 2.63
N ALA A 83 2.17 6.59 2.20
CA ALA A 83 1.77 6.58 0.80
C ALA A 83 1.50 7.97 0.22
N SER A 84 1.23 8.98 1.07
CA SER A 84 0.94 10.36 0.65
C SER A 84 2.20 11.21 0.42
N GLN A 85 3.34 10.79 0.96
CA GLN A 85 4.64 11.47 0.80
C GLN A 85 5.37 11.05 -0.49
N LEU A 86 4.69 10.37 -1.40
CA LEU A 86 5.24 9.71 -2.60
C LEU A 86 4.61 10.24 -3.88
#